data_AF-A0A1Q6T4L6-F1
#
_entry.id   AF-A0A1Q6T4L6-F1
#
_cell.length_a   1.000
_cell.length_b   1.000
_cell.length_c   1.000
_cell.angle_alpha   90.00
_cell.angle_beta   90.00
_cell.angle_gamma   90.00
#
_symmetry.space_group_name_H-M   'P 1'
#
loop_
_entity.id
_entity.type
_entity.pdbx_description
1 polymer ?
#
loop_
_entity_poly.entity_id
_entity_poly.type
_entity_poly.pdbx_seq_one_letter_code
_entity_poly.pdbx_strand_id
1 'polypeptide(L)'
;MIPKKIHYVWFGDKDFGEIEKKCMETWHKVLPEYEIVRWGNDCIDKFDNRYFREAIAAKQYAFASDYVRLYALYHEGGIYMDTDEEVIKPLDEFLEHDYFMGCQKCGSARGLNPALVGAVPHNGVVKDLLAVYDDLAFVNPDGSFNLKPNPAYFADVLTEKYGLKETFVKSGRIEFYPNSFVYDYDHFGTDNKDAYAVHRYSASWRPDWKVLNKLTLRWGGASYILRKYKKRREAPLPLGEGESFVWHKRMSDYVAWALVKRVEQK
;
A
#
# COMPACT_ATOMS: atom_id res chain seq x y z
N MET A 1 -23.33 12.78 1.72
CA MET A 1 -22.67 12.66 0.39
C MET A 1 -21.17 12.80 0.57
N ILE A 2 -20.42 11.89 -0.04
CA ILE A 2 -18.96 11.86 -0.04
C ILE A 2 -18.44 13.03 -0.89
N PRO A 3 -17.51 13.86 -0.38
CA PRO A 3 -16.86 14.92 -1.15
C PRO A 3 -16.14 14.40 -2.40
N LYS A 4 -16.12 15.18 -3.50
CA LYS A 4 -15.28 14.89 -4.69
C LYS A 4 -13.80 15.20 -4.42
N LYS A 5 -13.20 14.48 -3.48
CA LYS A 5 -11.79 14.55 -3.10
C LYS A 5 -11.14 13.19 -3.26
N ILE A 6 -9.96 13.15 -3.85
CA ILE A 6 -9.11 11.96 -3.95
C ILE A 6 -7.90 12.18 -3.05
N HIS A 7 -7.82 11.41 -1.97
CA HIS A 7 -6.68 11.40 -1.06
C HIS A 7 -5.71 10.28 -1.44
N TYR A 8 -4.42 10.59 -1.51
CA TYR A 8 -3.38 9.57 -1.63
C TYR A 8 -2.18 9.92 -0.75
N VAL A 9 -1.41 8.90 -0.40
CA VAL A 9 -0.19 9.05 0.43
C VAL A 9 1.06 8.75 -0.40
N TRP A 10 2.07 9.59 -0.28
CA TRP A 10 3.39 9.35 -0.86
C TRP A 10 4.51 9.90 0.03
N PHE A 11 5.07 9.02 0.86
CA PHE A 11 6.17 9.35 1.76
C PHE A 11 7.53 8.89 1.21
N GLY A 12 8.58 9.56 1.69
CA GLY A 12 9.94 9.38 1.23
C GLY A 12 10.27 10.24 0.00
N ASP A 13 11.51 10.10 -0.47
CA ASP A 13 12.06 10.97 -1.52
C ASP A 13 12.11 10.29 -2.90
N LYS A 14 11.43 9.14 -3.04
CA LYS A 14 11.37 8.44 -4.32
C LYS A 14 10.34 9.09 -5.22
N ASP A 15 10.68 9.25 -6.49
CA ASP A 15 9.69 9.58 -7.52
C ASP A 15 8.67 8.44 -7.68
N PHE A 16 7.49 8.79 -8.19
CA PHE A 16 6.50 7.81 -8.62
C PHE A 16 7.09 6.85 -9.66
N GLY A 17 6.76 5.58 -9.55
CA GLY A 17 7.06 4.60 -10.59
C GLY A 17 6.12 4.77 -11.79
N GLU A 18 6.45 4.05 -12.87
CA GLU A 18 5.67 4.12 -14.11
C GLU A 18 4.24 3.58 -13.97
N ILE A 19 4.00 2.67 -13.02
CA ILE A 19 2.65 2.15 -12.74
C ILE A 19 1.83 3.23 -12.04
N GLU A 20 2.39 3.87 -11.02
CA GLU A 20 1.70 4.92 -10.25
C GLU A 20 1.36 6.12 -11.14
N LYS A 21 2.31 6.57 -11.98
CA LYS A 21 2.06 7.66 -12.94
C LYS A 21 0.88 7.35 -13.85
N LYS A 22 0.85 6.14 -14.44
CA LYS A 22 -0.26 5.72 -15.32
C LYS A 22 -1.58 5.64 -14.57
N CYS A 23 -1.59 5.16 -13.34
CA CYS A 23 -2.79 5.12 -12.52
C CYS A 23 -3.31 6.54 -12.23
N MET A 24 -2.43 7.44 -11.78
CA MET A 24 -2.79 8.84 -11.50
C MET A 24 -3.24 9.61 -12.74
N GLU A 25 -2.68 9.33 -13.93
CA GLU A 25 -3.17 9.87 -15.21
C GLU A 25 -4.64 9.50 -15.46
N THR A 26 -5.06 8.28 -15.08
CA THR A 26 -6.47 7.89 -15.19
C THR A 26 -7.37 8.68 -14.25
N TRP A 27 -6.89 9.05 -13.06
CA TRP A 27 -7.67 9.88 -12.12
C TRP A 27 -7.98 11.23 -12.76
N HIS A 28 -6.97 11.90 -13.31
CA HIS A 28 -7.16 13.18 -13.99
C HIS A 28 -8.08 13.08 -15.21
N LYS A 29 -8.02 11.96 -15.95
CA LYS A 29 -8.81 11.76 -17.16
C LYS A 29 -10.27 11.42 -16.87
N VAL A 30 -10.51 10.56 -15.88
CA VAL A 30 -11.83 9.97 -15.60
C VAL A 30 -12.58 10.73 -14.52
N LEU A 31 -11.86 11.38 -13.60
CA LEU A 31 -12.40 12.13 -12.45
C LEU A 31 -11.95 13.61 -12.50
N PRO A 32 -12.16 14.34 -13.61
CA PRO A 32 -11.60 15.69 -13.80
C PRO A 32 -12.13 16.74 -12.82
N GLU A 33 -13.30 16.49 -12.21
CA GLU A 33 -13.92 17.37 -11.22
C GLU A 33 -13.45 17.11 -9.78
N TYR A 34 -12.66 16.06 -9.55
CA TYR A 34 -12.22 15.69 -8.21
C TYR A 34 -10.96 16.44 -7.83
N GLU A 35 -10.95 17.02 -6.63
CA GLU A 35 -9.75 17.60 -6.05
C GLU A 35 -8.78 16.49 -5.65
N ILE A 36 -7.53 16.56 -6.08
CA ILE A 36 -6.49 15.61 -5.68
C ILE A 36 -5.69 16.19 -4.50
N VAL A 37 -5.72 15.48 -3.37
CA VAL A 37 -5.08 15.85 -2.12
C VAL A 37 -3.93 14.88 -1.82
N ARG A 38 -2.70 15.39 -1.86
CA ARG A 38 -1.51 14.63 -1.52
C ARG A 38 -1.18 14.72 -0.03
N TRP A 39 -0.94 13.57 0.59
CA TRP A 39 -0.30 13.47 1.91
C TRP A 39 1.14 12.98 1.77
N GLY A 40 2.12 13.86 1.94
CA GLY A 40 3.54 13.56 1.76
C GLY A 40 4.43 14.01 2.91
N ASN A 41 5.74 14.09 2.69
CA ASN A 41 6.72 14.40 3.75
C ASN A 41 6.39 15.71 4.51
N ASP A 42 5.75 16.66 3.84
CA ASP A 42 5.36 17.96 4.37
C ASP A 42 4.25 17.91 5.43
N CYS A 43 3.53 16.79 5.57
CA CYS A 43 2.49 16.63 6.59
C CYS A 43 2.89 15.71 7.75
N ILE A 44 4.07 15.08 7.72
CA ILE A 44 4.50 14.11 8.75
C ILE A 44 4.43 14.71 10.16
N ASP A 45 4.89 15.96 10.32
CA ASP A 45 4.96 16.59 11.64
C ASP A 45 3.60 16.93 12.26
N LYS A 46 2.52 16.86 11.48
CA LYS A 46 1.15 17.10 11.96
C LYS A 46 0.60 15.94 12.78
N PHE A 47 1.19 14.75 12.66
CA PHE A 47 0.64 13.54 13.27
C PHE A 47 1.38 13.18 14.55
N ASP A 48 0.69 13.21 15.69
CA ASP A 48 1.23 12.72 16.96
C ASP A 48 0.62 11.35 17.33
N ASN A 49 0.86 10.37 16.45
CA ASN A 49 0.43 8.99 16.64
C ASN A 49 1.66 8.07 16.72
N ARG A 50 1.71 7.22 17.75
CA ARG A 50 2.85 6.34 18.02
C ARG A 50 3.14 5.38 16.86
N TYR A 51 2.12 4.64 16.40
CA TYR A 51 2.26 3.70 15.29
C TYR A 51 2.82 4.40 14.05
N PHE A 52 2.24 5.54 13.69
CA PHE A 52 2.66 6.33 12.54
C PHE A 52 4.12 6.78 12.66
N ARG A 53 4.50 7.41 13.78
CA ARG A 53 5.87 7.92 14.00
C ARG A 53 6.90 6.80 13.95
N GLU A 54 6.61 5.67 14.57
CA GLU A 54 7.47 4.48 14.53
C GLU A 54 7.61 3.91 13.11
N ALA A 55 6.51 3.83 12.34
CA ALA A 55 6.54 3.37 10.95
C ALA A 55 7.34 4.32 10.03
N ILE A 56 7.18 5.64 10.18
CA ILE A 56 7.97 6.65 9.46
C ILE A 56 9.46 6.53 9.80
N ALA A 57 9.81 6.43 11.09
CA ALA A 57 11.20 6.29 11.53
C ALA A 57 11.85 5.00 10.98
N ALA A 58 11.08 3.92 10.89
CA ALA A 58 11.51 2.65 10.30
C ALA A 58 11.50 2.64 8.75
N LYS A 59 11.12 3.76 8.10
CA LYS A 59 10.92 3.90 6.65
C LYS A 59 9.94 2.87 6.06
N GLN A 60 8.96 2.46 6.87
CA GLN A 60 7.90 1.52 6.50
C GLN A 60 6.68 2.32 6.01
N TYR A 61 6.87 3.03 4.90
CA TYR A 61 5.91 4.03 4.40
C TYR A 61 4.53 3.46 4.06
N ALA A 62 4.46 2.22 3.58
CA ALA A 62 3.20 1.54 3.29
C ALA A 62 2.35 1.27 4.56
N PHE A 63 2.99 1.15 5.72
CA PHE A 63 2.30 1.01 7.00
C PHE A 63 1.95 2.38 7.59
N ALA A 64 2.83 3.38 7.41
CA ALA A 64 2.51 4.76 7.79
C ALA A 64 1.28 5.30 7.02
N SER A 65 1.13 4.95 5.73
CA SER A 65 -0.06 5.32 4.94
C SER A 65 -1.36 4.73 5.47
N ASP A 66 -1.32 3.59 6.14
CA ASP A 66 -2.52 2.95 6.69
C ASP A 66 -3.27 3.85 7.67
N TYR A 67 -2.52 4.55 8.53
CA TYR A 67 -3.05 5.53 9.47
C TYR A 67 -3.56 6.78 8.74
N VAL A 68 -2.74 7.33 7.84
CA VAL A 68 -3.05 8.61 7.17
C VAL A 68 -4.25 8.51 6.23
N ARG A 69 -4.45 7.35 5.59
CA ARG A 69 -5.69 7.01 4.85
C ARG A 69 -6.94 7.28 5.69
N LEU A 70 -6.97 6.70 6.89
CA LEU A 70 -8.12 6.76 7.77
C LEU A 70 -8.27 8.16 8.38
N TYR A 71 -7.16 8.81 8.71
CA TYR A 71 -7.16 10.21 9.14
C TYR A 71 -7.78 11.13 8.08
N ALA A 72 -7.31 11.04 6.83
CA ALA A 72 -7.81 11.86 5.72
C ALA A 72 -9.31 11.66 5.53
N LEU A 73 -9.76 10.41 5.43
CA LEU A 73 -11.18 10.08 5.29
C LEU A 73 -12.02 10.57 6.48
N TYR A 74 -11.51 10.45 7.71
CA TYR A 74 -12.27 10.86 8.90
C TYR A 74 -12.43 12.38 8.97
N HIS A 75 -11.39 13.15 8.65
CA HIS A 75 -11.39 14.60 8.80
C HIS A 75 -11.90 15.35 7.57
N GLU A 76 -11.65 14.83 6.37
CA GLU A 76 -11.99 15.51 5.12
C GLU A 76 -13.09 14.80 4.32
N GLY A 77 -13.40 13.55 4.65
CA GLY A 77 -14.22 12.68 3.79
C GLY A 77 -13.51 12.37 2.48
N GLY A 78 -14.27 12.05 1.45
CA GLY A 78 -13.76 11.83 0.10
C GLY A 78 -13.47 10.36 -0.19
N ILE A 79 -12.60 10.13 -1.16
CA ILE A 79 -12.17 8.80 -1.59
C ILE A 79 -10.66 8.73 -1.38
N TYR A 80 -10.20 7.77 -0.58
CA TYR A 80 -8.79 7.42 -0.53
C TYR A 80 -8.48 6.42 -1.64
N MET A 81 -7.35 6.62 -2.34
CA MET A 81 -6.81 5.67 -3.29
C MET A 81 -5.31 5.42 -3.06
N ASP A 82 -4.89 4.15 -3.08
CA ASP A 82 -3.48 3.81 -3.24
C ASP A 82 -3.01 4.31 -4.63
N THR A 83 -1.75 4.72 -4.75
CA THR A 83 -1.23 5.37 -5.97
C THR A 83 -1.18 4.45 -7.19
N ASP A 84 -1.31 3.14 -6.99
CA ASP A 84 -1.38 2.11 -8.02
C ASP A 84 -2.83 1.59 -8.24
N GLU A 85 -3.82 2.37 -7.85
CA GLU A 85 -5.24 2.16 -8.17
C GLU A 85 -5.57 2.83 -9.50
N GLU A 86 -5.84 2.05 -10.56
CA GLU A 86 -6.24 2.60 -11.85
C GLU A 86 -7.75 2.83 -11.90
N VAL A 87 -8.19 4.02 -12.30
CA VAL A 87 -9.64 4.34 -12.42
C VAL A 87 -10.09 4.17 -13.87
N ILE A 88 -11.12 3.35 -14.05
CA ILE A 88 -11.66 2.98 -15.36
C ILE A 88 -12.95 3.75 -15.68
N LYS A 89 -13.76 4.07 -14.65
CA LYS A 89 -15.06 4.74 -14.79
C LYS A 89 -15.26 5.83 -13.73
N PRO A 90 -16.14 6.81 -13.96
CA PRO A 90 -16.51 7.80 -12.94
C PRO A 90 -17.02 7.13 -11.66
N LEU A 91 -16.67 7.69 -10.51
CA LEU A 91 -17.04 7.15 -9.19
C LEU A 91 -18.28 7.85 -8.58
N ASP A 92 -18.92 8.74 -9.34
CA ASP A 92 -19.96 9.66 -8.88
C ASP A 92 -21.18 8.94 -8.28
N GLU A 93 -21.53 7.76 -8.80
CA GLU A 93 -22.66 6.98 -8.28
C GLU A 93 -22.45 6.47 -6.85
N PHE A 94 -21.19 6.34 -6.42
CA PHE A 94 -20.87 5.90 -5.07
C PHE A 94 -20.85 7.04 -4.05
N LEU A 95 -20.91 8.31 -4.51
CA LEU A 95 -20.87 9.47 -3.61
C LEU A 95 -22.14 9.63 -2.77
N GLU A 96 -23.24 9.01 -3.19
CA GLU A 96 -24.50 8.95 -2.44
C GLU A 96 -24.41 8.08 -1.18
N HIS A 97 -23.35 7.27 -1.04
CA HIS A 97 -23.10 6.46 0.15
C HIS A 97 -22.54 7.28 1.32
N ASP A 98 -22.62 6.73 2.53
CA ASP A 98 -21.90 7.25 3.69
C ASP A 98 -20.51 6.60 3.81
N TYR A 99 -20.39 5.37 3.32
CA TYR A 99 -19.14 4.62 3.22
C TYR A 99 -19.22 3.61 2.08
N PHE A 100 -18.14 3.43 1.32
CA PHE A 100 -18.02 2.29 0.42
C PHE A 100 -16.58 1.80 0.31
N MET A 101 -16.42 0.52 0.04
CA MET A 101 -15.16 -0.08 -0.36
C MET A 101 -15.38 -1.31 -1.25
N GLY A 102 -14.31 -1.84 -1.83
CA GLY A 102 -14.34 -3.08 -2.61
C GLY A 102 -13.72 -4.28 -1.90
N CYS A 103 -13.66 -5.39 -2.64
CA CYS A 103 -12.89 -6.58 -2.29
C CYS A 103 -11.69 -6.76 -3.22
N GLN A 104 -10.68 -7.50 -2.74
CA GLN A 104 -9.48 -7.85 -3.49
C GLN A 104 -9.24 -9.36 -3.50
N LYS A 105 -8.48 -9.80 -4.51
CA LYS A 105 -7.98 -11.17 -4.65
C LYS A 105 -6.55 -11.13 -5.17
N CYS A 106 -5.59 -11.44 -4.31
CA CYS A 106 -4.18 -11.53 -4.66
C CYS A 106 -3.68 -12.97 -4.45
N GLY A 107 -3.55 -13.72 -5.55
CA GLY A 107 -3.24 -15.14 -5.50
C GLY A 107 -4.35 -15.94 -4.81
N SER A 108 -4.02 -16.65 -3.73
CA SER A 108 -5.00 -17.37 -2.90
C SER A 108 -5.67 -16.49 -1.83
N ALA A 109 -5.11 -15.32 -1.52
CA ALA A 109 -5.66 -14.41 -0.52
C ALA A 109 -6.85 -13.65 -1.09
N ARG A 110 -7.93 -13.56 -0.31
CA ARG A 110 -9.18 -12.86 -0.63
C ARG A 110 -9.65 -12.10 0.59
N GLY A 111 -10.14 -10.89 0.39
CA GLY A 111 -10.65 -10.08 1.50
C GLY A 111 -11.06 -8.69 1.05
N LEU A 112 -11.23 -7.81 2.03
CA LEU A 112 -11.51 -6.39 1.82
C LEU A 112 -10.34 -5.69 1.13
N ASN A 113 -10.64 -4.69 0.30
CA ASN A 113 -9.66 -3.87 -0.41
C ASN A 113 -9.65 -2.43 0.15
N PRO A 114 -8.74 -2.10 1.09
CA PRO A 114 -8.56 -0.73 1.55
C PRO A 114 -7.87 0.19 0.52
N ALA A 115 -7.40 -0.32 -0.61
CA ALA A 115 -6.74 0.48 -1.64
C ALA A 115 -7.67 1.51 -2.29
N LEU A 116 -8.99 1.30 -2.21
CA LEU A 116 -10.01 2.28 -2.56
C LEU A 116 -11.12 2.27 -1.50
N VAL A 117 -11.27 3.37 -0.77
CA VAL A 117 -12.30 3.54 0.26
C VAL A 117 -12.89 4.94 0.15
N GLY A 118 -14.21 5.05 0.06
CA GLY A 118 -14.91 6.33 0.12
C GLY A 118 -15.69 6.48 1.42
N ALA A 119 -15.72 7.69 1.98
CA ALA A 119 -16.52 7.99 3.16
C ALA A 119 -16.90 9.47 3.28
N VAL A 120 -18.02 9.73 3.97
CA VAL A 120 -18.36 11.09 4.42
C VAL A 120 -17.42 11.53 5.55
N PRO A 121 -17.17 12.84 5.72
CA PRO A 121 -16.41 13.31 6.88
C PRO A 121 -17.09 12.88 8.19
N HIS A 122 -16.27 12.55 9.18
CA HIS A 122 -16.68 12.05 10.50
C HIS A 122 -17.51 10.75 10.48
N ASN A 123 -17.42 9.95 9.42
CA ASN A 123 -18.09 8.65 9.33
C ASN A 123 -17.72 7.72 10.52
N GLY A 124 -18.71 7.05 11.09
CA GLY A 124 -18.55 6.18 12.27
C GLY A 124 -17.68 4.95 12.02
N VAL A 125 -17.77 4.34 10.84
CA VAL A 125 -16.94 3.19 10.45
C VAL A 125 -15.48 3.61 10.37
N VAL A 126 -15.20 4.74 9.71
CA VAL A 126 -13.83 5.27 9.61
C VAL A 126 -13.29 5.65 10.99
N LYS A 127 -14.11 6.22 11.86
CA LYS A 127 -13.73 6.52 13.25
C LYS A 127 -13.27 5.26 13.99
N ASP A 128 -14.04 4.18 13.90
CA ASP A 128 -13.72 2.92 14.57
C ASP A 128 -12.46 2.25 14.01
N LEU A 129 -12.24 2.35 12.70
CA LEU A 129 -11.03 1.88 12.04
C LEU A 129 -9.81 2.71 12.47
N LEU A 130 -9.95 4.03 12.55
CA LEU A 130 -8.88 4.93 12.97
C LEU A 130 -8.50 4.71 14.44
N ALA A 131 -9.48 4.49 15.31
CA ALA A 131 -9.27 4.24 16.74
C ALA A 131 -8.42 3.01 17.04
N VAL A 132 -8.30 2.05 16.10
CA VAL A 132 -7.37 0.92 16.23
C VAL A 132 -5.94 1.40 16.45
N TYR A 133 -5.57 2.54 15.87
CA TYR A 133 -4.21 3.08 15.91
C TYR A 133 -3.90 3.89 17.18
N ASP A 134 -4.87 4.16 18.04
CA ASP A 134 -4.67 4.96 19.26
C ASP A 134 -3.74 4.25 20.25
N ASP A 135 -3.92 2.94 20.41
CA ASP A 135 -3.13 2.11 21.34
C ASP A 135 -2.07 1.24 20.63
N LEU A 136 -2.01 1.30 19.29
CA LEU A 136 -1.14 0.43 18.50
C LEU A 136 0.31 0.94 18.49
N ALA A 137 1.24 0.01 18.62
CA ALA A 137 2.65 0.24 18.34
C ALA A 137 3.02 -0.43 17.00
N PHE A 138 3.90 0.22 16.23
CA PHE A 138 4.49 -0.39 15.05
C PHE A 138 5.73 -1.21 15.41
N VAL A 139 6.49 -0.80 16.44
CA VAL A 139 7.61 -1.57 16.98
C VAL A 139 7.12 -2.36 18.19
N ASN A 140 7.20 -3.69 18.08
CA ASN A 140 6.84 -4.63 19.13
C ASN A 140 7.86 -4.58 20.30
N PRO A 141 7.52 -5.08 21.50
CA PRO A 141 8.45 -5.11 22.65
C PRO A 141 9.77 -5.84 22.40
N ASP A 142 9.79 -6.80 21.47
CA ASP A 142 11.00 -7.54 21.07
C ASP A 142 11.83 -6.83 19.98
N GLY A 143 11.41 -5.63 19.58
CA GLY A 143 12.04 -4.83 18.52
C GLY A 143 11.65 -5.22 17.10
N SER A 144 10.83 -6.27 16.91
CA SER A 144 10.27 -6.61 15.61
C SER A 144 9.19 -5.62 15.17
N PHE A 145 8.89 -5.58 13.86
CA PHE A 145 7.81 -4.73 13.34
C PHE A 145 6.47 -5.45 13.33
N ASN A 146 5.42 -4.72 13.69
CA ASN A 146 4.05 -5.12 13.47
C ASN A 146 3.69 -4.97 11.98
N LEU A 147 3.84 -6.07 11.25
CA LEU A 147 3.57 -6.15 9.81
C LEU A 147 2.16 -6.67 9.50
N LYS A 148 1.22 -6.54 10.44
CA LYS A 148 -0.19 -6.90 10.19
C LYS A 148 -0.74 -6.00 9.08
N PRO A 149 -1.26 -6.57 7.98
CA PRO A 149 -1.70 -5.77 6.84
C PRO A 149 -3.03 -5.06 7.13
N ASN A 150 -3.21 -3.84 6.62
CA ASN A 150 -4.42 -3.03 6.81
C ASN A 150 -5.76 -3.75 6.51
N PRO A 151 -5.89 -4.57 5.45
CA PRO A 151 -7.09 -5.38 5.21
C PRO A 151 -7.50 -6.27 6.41
N ALA A 152 -6.54 -6.74 7.21
CA ALA A 152 -6.84 -7.54 8.40
C ALA A 152 -7.42 -6.68 9.53
N TYR A 153 -6.92 -5.45 9.73
CA TYR A 153 -7.53 -4.52 10.68
C TYR A 153 -8.95 -4.13 10.27
N PHE A 154 -9.18 -3.90 8.98
CA PHE A 154 -10.54 -3.66 8.45
C PHE A 154 -11.45 -4.86 8.70
N ALA A 155 -11.00 -6.07 8.40
CA ALA A 155 -11.77 -7.28 8.62
C ALA A 155 -12.18 -7.44 10.10
N ASP A 156 -11.22 -7.30 11.03
CA ASP A 156 -11.49 -7.43 12.46
C ASP A 156 -12.54 -6.42 12.92
N VAL A 157 -12.37 -5.13 12.59
CA VAL A 157 -13.30 -4.07 13.00
C VAL A 157 -14.70 -4.28 12.40
N LEU A 158 -14.79 -4.55 11.10
CA LEU A 158 -16.08 -4.71 10.42
C LEU A 158 -16.81 -5.98 10.88
N THR A 159 -16.08 -7.05 11.20
CA THR A 159 -16.69 -8.27 11.73
C THR A 159 -17.14 -8.08 13.19
N GLU A 160 -16.27 -7.53 14.06
CA GLU A 160 -16.53 -7.44 15.49
C GLU A 160 -17.57 -6.37 15.86
N LYS A 161 -17.49 -5.18 15.25
CA LYS A 161 -18.38 -4.05 15.57
C LYS A 161 -19.62 -3.97 14.70
N TYR A 162 -19.53 -4.43 13.45
CA TYR A 162 -20.59 -4.26 12.46
C TYR A 162 -21.21 -5.58 11.98
N GLY A 163 -20.71 -6.73 12.46
CA GLY A 163 -21.28 -8.04 12.15
C GLY A 163 -21.07 -8.50 10.70
N LEU A 164 -20.11 -7.92 9.97
CA LEU A 164 -19.77 -8.35 8.63
C LEU A 164 -19.20 -9.78 8.66
N LYS A 165 -20.01 -10.75 8.21
CA LYS A 165 -19.66 -12.19 8.26
C LYS A 165 -18.71 -12.63 7.15
N GLU A 166 -18.84 -12.03 5.97
CA GLU A 166 -18.08 -12.39 4.77
C GLU A 166 -17.28 -11.16 4.34
N THR A 167 -15.94 -11.24 4.48
CA THR A 167 -15.02 -10.17 4.09
C THR A 167 -14.64 -10.22 2.61
N PHE A 168 -15.29 -11.11 1.84
CA PHE A 168 -15.14 -11.22 0.40
C PHE A 168 -16.51 -11.37 -0.26
N VAL A 169 -16.99 -10.31 -0.90
CA VAL A 169 -18.27 -10.31 -1.62
C VAL A 169 -18.07 -10.97 -2.97
N LYS A 170 -18.80 -12.06 -3.23
CA LYS A 170 -18.68 -12.84 -4.47
C LYS A 170 -19.35 -12.17 -5.67
N SER A 171 -20.44 -11.43 -5.45
CA SER A 171 -21.20 -10.75 -6.49
C SER A 171 -22.11 -9.68 -5.86
N GLY A 172 -22.20 -8.53 -6.51
CA GLY A 172 -22.99 -7.38 -6.10
C GLY A 172 -22.33 -6.58 -4.98
N ARG A 173 -23.12 -6.26 -3.95
CA ARG A 173 -22.67 -5.52 -2.77
C ARG A 173 -23.41 -5.98 -1.52
N ILE A 174 -22.79 -5.79 -0.37
CA ILE A 174 -23.39 -6.00 0.95
C ILE A 174 -23.47 -4.65 1.66
N GLU A 175 -24.66 -4.29 2.14
CA GLU A 175 -24.81 -3.22 3.13
C GLU A 175 -24.56 -3.80 4.52
N PHE A 176 -23.54 -3.32 5.22
CA PHE A 176 -23.16 -3.83 6.54
C PHE A 176 -23.46 -2.84 7.68
N TYR A 177 -23.75 -1.59 7.33
CA TYR A 177 -24.15 -0.51 8.22
C TYR A 177 -24.99 0.49 7.39
N PRO A 178 -25.87 1.32 7.98
CA PRO A 178 -26.72 2.22 7.20
C PRO A 178 -25.94 3.02 6.14
N ASN A 179 -26.38 2.92 4.89
CA ASN A 179 -25.78 3.55 3.72
C ASN A 179 -24.27 3.25 3.55
N SER A 180 -23.80 2.09 4.03
CA SER A 180 -22.39 1.69 4.05
C SER A 180 -22.19 0.32 3.39
N PHE A 181 -21.39 0.27 2.32
CA PHE A 181 -21.36 -0.89 1.42
C PHE A 181 -19.97 -1.50 1.23
N VAL A 182 -19.91 -2.82 1.10
CA VAL A 182 -18.77 -3.55 0.51
C VAL A 182 -19.21 -4.10 -0.84
N TYR A 183 -18.52 -3.69 -1.90
CA TYR A 183 -18.72 -4.17 -3.27
C TYR A 183 -17.85 -5.37 -3.57
N ASP A 184 -18.28 -6.18 -4.54
CA ASP A 184 -17.53 -7.34 -5.01
C ASP A 184 -16.18 -6.98 -5.66
N TYR A 185 -15.42 -8.03 -5.94
CA TYR A 185 -14.12 -7.95 -6.60
C TYR A 185 -14.19 -7.42 -8.04
N ASP A 186 -15.34 -7.55 -8.71
CA ASP A 186 -15.48 -7.19 -10.11
C ASP A 186 -15.62 -5.66 -10.29
N HIS A 187 -16.11 -4.94 -9.28
CA HIS A 187 -16.22 -3.47 -9.32
C HIS A 187 -14.88 -2.76 -9.04
N PHE A 188 -14.08 -3.24 -8.08
CA PHE A 188 -12.91 -2.50 -7.57
C PHE A 188 -11.64 -3.34 -7.36
N GLY A 189 -11.54 -4.49 -8.03
CA GLY A 189 -10.46 -5.44 -7.77
C GLY A 189 -9.82 -6.07 -9.01
N THR A 190 -10.47 -6.03 -10.17
CA THR A 190 -9.99 -6.74 -11.36
C THR A 190 -10.30 -6.03 -12.65
N ASP A 191 -9.41 -6.25 -13.62
CA ASP A 191 -9.55 -5.74 -14.97
C ASP A 191 -10.65 -6.53 -15.71
N ASN A 192 -11.84 -5.94 -15.79
CA ASN A 192 -12.99 -6.47 -16.52
C ASN A 192 -13.87 -5.30 -17.03
N LYS A 193 -14.90 -5.60 -17.82
CA LYS A 193 -15.80 -4.57 -18.41
C LYS A 193 -16.66 -3.80 -17.39
N ASP A 194 -16.89 -4.39 -16.23
CA ASP A 194 -17.75 -3.89 -15.16
C ASP A 194 -16.94 -3.07 -14.14
N ALA A 195 -15.62 -3.21 -14.13
CA ALA A 195 -14.71 -2.51 -13.22
C ALA A 195 -14.80 -0.98 -13.28
N TYR A 196 -14.77 -0.37 -12.10
CA TYR A 196 -14.63 1.07 -11.87
C TYR A 196 -13.21 1.45 -11.50
N ALA A 197 -12.53 0.58 -10.76
CA ALA A 197 -11.12 0.71 -10.46
C ALA A 197 -10.42 -0.65 -10.43
N VAL A 198 -9.11 -0.64 -10.66
CA VAL A 198 -8.26 -1.82 -10.69
C VAL A 198 -6.99 -1.54 -9.89
N HIS A 199 -6.85 -2.19 -8.74
CA HIS A 199 -5.61 -2.22 -7.97
C HIS A 199 -4.52 -2.98 -8.75
N ARG A 200 -3.42 -2.31 -9.11
CA ARG A 200 -2.32 -2.90 -9.90
C ARG A 200 -1.23 -3.60 -9.07
N TYR A 201 -1.29 -3.56 -7.74
CA TYR A 201 -0.41 -4.26 -6.81
C TYR A 201 1.10 -4.07 -7.10
N SER A 202 1.52 -2.84 -7.38
CA SER A 202 2.89 -2.50 -7.79
C SER A 202 3.93 -2.80 -6.70
N ALA A 203 3.49 -2.75 -5.44
CA ALA A 203 4.33 -2.86 -4.25
C ALA A 203 5.55 -1.92 -4.28
N SER A 204 5.39 -0.69 -4.79
CA SER A 204 6.42 0.36 -4.94
C SER A 204 7.32 0.57 -3.72
N TRP A 205 6.75 0.43 -2.52
CA TRP A 205 7.43 0.53 -1.22
C TRP A 205 8.51 -0.54 -0.97
N ARG A 206 8.49 -1.66 -1.70
CA ARG A 206 9.52 -2.71 -1.54
C ARG A 206 10.82 -2.35 -2.28
N PRO A 207 11.97 -2.97 -1.94
CA PRO A 207 13.17 -2.86 -2.78
C PRO A 207 12.94 -3.45 -4.19
N ASP A 208 13.53 -2.85 -5.22
CA ASP A 208 13.39 -3.24 -6.63
C ASP A 208 13.97 -4.63 -6.94
N TRP A 209 14.88 -5.10 -6.07
CA TRP A 209 15.46 -6.43 -6.12
C TRP A 209 15.31 -7.12 -4.77
N LYS A 210 14.94 -8.41 -4.80
CA LYS A 210 15.15 -9.30 -3.65
C LYS A 210 16.56 -9.87 -3.74
N VAL A 211 17.43 -9.42 -2.85
CA VAL A 211 18.83 -9.86 -2.76
C VAL A 211 18.93 -11.03 -1.80
N LEU A 212 19.57 -12.13 -2.23
CA LEU A 212 19.78 -13.34 -1.44
C LEU A 212 21.26 -13.70 -1.44
N ASN A 213 21.91 -13.57 -0.28
CA ASN A 213 23.27 -14.09 -0.08
C ASN A 213 23.18 -15.61 0.03
N LYS A 214 23.92 -16.33 -0.82
CA LYS A 214 23.93 -17.80 -0.86
C LYS A 214 25.14 -18.39 -0.18
N LEU A 215 26.28 -17.76 -0.35
CA LEU A 215 27.53 -18.15 0.28
C LEU A 215 28.35 -16.89 0.57
N THR A 216 29.03 -16.86 1.70
CA THR A 216 30.00 -15.81 2.04
C THR A 216 31.32 -16.48 2.40
N LEU A 217 32.39 -16.09 1.73
CA LEU A 217 33.75 -16.52 2.01
C LEU A 217 34.58 -15.31 2.43
N ARG A 218 35.38 -15.43 3.49
CA ARG A 218 36.27 -14.35 3.94
C ARG A 218 37.70 -14.67 3.55
N TRP A 219 38.35 -13.75 2.85
CA TRP A 219 39.73 -13.91 2.43
C TRP A 219 40.40 -12.56 2.20
N GLY A 220 41.63 -12.41 2.69
CA GLY A 220 42.45 -11.21 2.46
C GLY A 220 41.82 -9.90 2.96
N GLY A 221 41.12 -9.93 4.11
CA GLY A 221 40.45 -8.74 4.67
C GLY A 221 39.18 -8.31 3.92
N ALA A 222 38.66 -9.15 3.01
CA ALA A 222 37.40 -8.91 2.30
C ALA A 222 36.45 -10.10 2.42
N SER A 223 35.15 -9.82 2.29
CA SER A 223 34.12 -10.84 2.13
C SER A 223 33.75 -10.98 0.65
N TYR A 224 33.74 -12.20 0.14
CA TYR A 224 33.28 -12.58 -1.19
C TYR A 224 31.94 -13.29 -1.07
N ILE A 225 30.90 -12.67 -1.62
CA ILE A 225 29.51 -13.05 -1.41
C ILE A 225 28.92 -13.51 -2.73
N LEU A 226 28.57 -14.79 -2.84
CA LEU A 226 27.76 -15.27 -3.95
C LEU A 226 26.30 -14.86 -3.72
N ARG A 227 25.77 -14.03 -4.60
CA ARG A 227 24.42 -13.47 -4.51
C ARG A 227 23.54 -13.91 -5.65
N LYS A 228 22.29 -14.21 -5.29
CA LYS A 228 21.17 -14.32 -6.23
C LYS A 228 20.29 -13.08 -6.09
N TYR A 229 20.11 -12.37 -7.19
CA TYR A 229 19.18 -11.26 -7.32
C TYR A 229 17.92 -11.76 -8.01
N LYS A 230 16.76 -11.46 -7.43
CA LYS A 230 15.45 -11.66 -8.08
C LYS A 230 14.82 -10.30 -8.37
N LYS A 231 14.62 -9.99 -9.64
CA LYS A 231 14.06 -8.70 -10.10
C LYS A 231 12.60 -8.59 -9.68
N ARG A 232 12.22 -7.43 -9.14
CA ARG A 232 10.82 -7.04 -8.92
C ARG A 232 10.41 -5.94 -9.87
N ARG A 233 11.29 -4.96 -10.10
CA ARG A 233 11.13 -3.87 -11.06
C ARG A 233 12.42 -3.63 -11.83
N GLU A 234 12.33 -2.97 -12.98
CA GLU A 234 13.52 -2.64 -13.76
C GLU A 234 14.35 -1.59 -13.02
N ALA A 235 15.56 -1.98 -12.63
CA ALA A 235 16.53 -1.15 -11.95
C ALA A 235 17.92 -1.79 -12.10
N PRO A 236 19.02 -1.03 -12.00
CA PRO A 236 20.37 -1.58 -11.88
C PRO A 236 20.48 -2.58 -10.71
N LEU A 237 21.42 -3.53 -10.80
CA LEU A 237 21.68 -4.45 -9.68
C LEU A 237 22.25 -3.67 -8.49
N PRO A 238 21.62 -3.75 -7.30
CA PRO A 238 22.05 -2.96 -6.17
C PRO A 238 23.33 -3.55 -5.55
N LEU A 239 24.20 -2.66 -5.11
CA LEU A 239 25.35 -2.95 -4.25
C LEU A 239 25.19 -2.16 -2.96
N GLY A 240 25.62 -2.75 -1.85
CA GLY A 240 25.74 -2.06 -0.57
C GLY A 240 27.01 -1.19 -0.53
N GLU A 241 27.15 -0.44 0.55
CA GLU A 241 28.35 0.37 0.79
C GLU A 241 29.61 -0.50 0.89
N GLY A 242 30.70 -0.07 0.26
CA GLY A 242 31.97 -0.81 0.23
C GLY A 242 31.94 -2.09 -0.62
N GLU A 243 30.90 -2.28 -1.43
CA GLU A 243 30.73 -3.46 -2.28
C GLU A 243 31.05 -3.16 -3.75
N SER A 244 31.63 -4.16 -4.42
CA SER A 244 31.88 -4.13 -5.87
C SER A 244 31.59 -5.49 -6.50
N PHE A 245 31.19 -5.49 -7.77
CA PHE A 245 31.06 -6.73 -8.52
C PHE A 245 32.44 -7.26 -8.89
N VAL A 246 32.74 -8.49 -8.49
CA VAL A 246 33.83 -9.29 -9.09
C VAL A 246 33.34 -9.89 -10.40
N TRP A 247 32.09 -10.33 -10.42
CA TRP A 247 31.43 -10.90 -11.58
C TRP A 247 29.92 -10.81 -11.41
N HIS A 248 29.18 -10.61 -12.50
CA HIS A 248 27.73 -10.81 -12.50
C HIS A 248 27.22 -11.28 -13.87
N LYS A 249 26.11 -12.01 -13.87
CA LYS A 249 25.42 -12.46 -15.09
C LYS A 249 23.92 -12.51 -14.88
N ARG A 250 23.16 -11.94 -15.82
CA ARG A 250 21.71 -12.16 -15.92
C ARG A 250 21.49 -13.57 -16.50
N MET A 251 20.72 -14.38 -15.77
CA MET A 251 20.34 -15.73 -16.21
C MET A 251 18.97 -15.73 -16.89
N SER A 252 18.15 -14.73 -16.59
CA SER A 252 16.88 -14.41 -17.25
C SER A 252 16.53 -12.95 -16.98
N ASP A 253 15.39 -12.50 -17.49
CA ASP A 253 14.86 -11.17 -17.18
C ASP A 253 14.61 -10.95 -15.68
N TYR A 254 14.38 -12.03 -14.92
CA TYR A 254 13.99 -11.97 -13.51
C TYR A 254 15.08 -12.41 -12.54
N VAL A 255 16.16 -13.03 -13.02
CA VAL A 255 17.19 -13.60 -12.15
C VAL A 255 18.58 -13.21 -12.63
N ALA A 256 19.38 -12.66 -11.72
CA ALA A 256 20.81 -12.47 -11.92
C ALA A 256 21.60 -13.11 -10.78
N TRP A 257 22.82 -13.53 -11.10
CA TRP A 257 23.79 -13.96 -10.11
C TRP A 257 24.99 -13.04 -10.12
N ALA A 258 25.59 -12.81 -8.97
CA ALA A 258 26.84 -12.07 -8.87
C ALA A 258 27.75 -12.66 -7.79
N LEU A 259 29.05 -12.54 -8.03
CA LEU A 259 30.06 -12.59 -6.99
C LEU A 259 30.39 -11.15 -6.60
N VAL A 260 30.06 -10.79 -5.37
CA VAL A 260 30.28 -9.44 -4.82
C VAL A 260 31.45 -9.48 -3.85
N LYS A 261 32.39 -8.56 -3.99
CA LYS A 261 33.43 -8.32 -2.98
C LYS A 261 32.97 -7.18 -2.09
N ARG A 262 33.06 -7.36 -0.77
CA ARG A 262 32.85 -6.32 0.23
C ARG A 262 34.13 -6.13 1.02
N VAL A 263 34.66 -4.91 1.04
CA VAL A 263 35.78 -4.54 1.91
C VAL A 263 35.20 -4.05 3.23
N GLU A 264 35.64 -4.63 4.35
CA GLU A 264 35.23 -4.13 5.67
C GLU A 264 35.93 -2.77 5.88
N GLN A 265 35.15 -1.70 6.06
CA GLN A 265 35.70 -0.41 6.49
C GLN A 265 36.24 -0.61 7.92
N LYS A 266 37.48 -0.17 8.17
CA LYS A 266 38.10 -0.17 9.49
C LYS A 266 37.47 0.89 10.39
#